data_AF-A0A0R3PQU4-F1
#
_entry.id   AF-A0A0R3PQU4-F1
#
_cell.length_a   1.000
_cell.length_b   1.000
_cell.length_c   1.000
_cell.angle_alpha   90.00
_cell.angle_beta   90.00
_cell.angle_gamma   90.00
#
_symmetry.space_group_name_H-M   'P 1'
#
loop_
_entity.id
_entity.type
_entity.pdbx_description
1 polymer ?
#
loop_
_entity_poly.entity_id
_entity_poly.type
_entity_poly.pdbx_seq_one_letter_code
_entity_poly.pdbx_strand_id
1 'polypeptide(L)'
;MFLLASIALLIAANSLVGGQSQQDLPPFLQGASPATVKEFEKLLMGAENMTQSQLDAAINNWVNKQDARIQSAFKQFLKQVKDAQAQGEAAHKAAVAKFSAEAKRADAQLTAIASHPSKTNRQKGMEIQALLASLPPGVRAEIEQAMRG
;
A
#
# COMPACT_ATOMS: atom_id res chain seq x y z
N MET A 1 -2.75 2.84 -13.26
CA MET A 1 -3.06 1.83 -12.23
C MET A 1 -2.05 2.05 -11.10
N PHE A 2 -2.09 3.24 -10.52
CA PHE A 2 -1.36 3.53 -9.30
C PHE A 2 -2.19 2.96 -8.16
N LEU A 3 -1.50 2.24 -7.29
CA LEU A 3 -2.03 1.60 -6.10
C LEU A 3 -2.80 0.29 -6.37
N LEU A 4 -2.11 -0.66 -7.02
CA LEU A 4 -1.89 -1.93 -6.30
C LEU A 4 -0.95 -1.65 -5.13
N ALA A 5 -1.39 -0.80 -4.20
CA ALA A 5 -0.94 -0.88 -2.84
C ALA A 5 -1.54 -2.18 -2.39
N SER A 6 -0.70 -3.22 -2.42
CA SER A 6 -0.79 -4.32 -1.49
C SER A 6 -1.38 -3.80 -0.20
N ILE A 7 -2.25 -4.60 0.39
CA ILE A 7 -2.78 -4.41 1.74
C ILE A 7 -1.68 -3.94 2.74
N ALA A 8 -0.39 -4.24 2.50
CA ALA A 8 0.74 -3.67 3.23
C ALA A 8 0.92 -2.14 3.20
N LEU A 9 0.66 -1.41 2.11
CA LEU A 9 0.90 0.04 2.05
C LEU A 9 -0.18 0.84 2.80
N LEU A 10 -1.41 0.33 2.84
CA LEU A 10 -2.50 0.88 3.67
C LEU A 10 -2.29 0.62 5.16
N ILE A 11 -1.61 -0.48 5.53
CA ILE A 11 -1.34 -0.80 6.94
C ILE A 11 -0.11 -0.04 7.46
N ALA A 12 0.92 0.15 6.62
CA ALA A 12 2.14 0.84 7.01
C ALA A 12 1.94 2.35 7.33
N ALA A 13 0.88 2.99 6.82
CA ALA A 13 0.63 4.41 7.04
C ALA A 13 0.23 4.77 8.48
N ASN A 14 -0.27 3.83 9.30
CA ASN A 14 -0.70 4.09 10.68
C ASN A 14 0.24 3.51 11.75
N SER A 15 1.27 2.72 11.39
CA SER A 15 2.03 1.94 12.38
C SER A 15 3.38 2.53 12.81
N LEU A 16 3.71 3.77 12.44
CA LEU A 16 5.03 4.38 12.70
C LEU A 16 5.08 5.30 13.93
N VAL A 17 4.40 5.02 15.03
CA VAL A 17 4.76 5.60 16.34
C VAL A 17 4.47 4.60 17.44
N GLY A 18 5.47 4.32 18.29
CA GLY A 18 5.39 3.37 19.39
C GLY A 18 4.26 3.73 20.37
N GLY A 19 3.20 2.91 20.35
CA GLY A 19 2.03 3.04 21.21
C GLY A 19 0.77 2.69 20.43
N GLN A 20 0.56 1.41 20.12
CA GLN A 20 -0.62 0.99 19.36
C GLN A 20 -1.89 1.23 20.17
N SER A 21 -2.65 2.23 19.75
CA SER A 21 -4.05 2.35 20.08
C SER A 21 -4.85 1.39 19.20
N GLN A 22 -6.05 0.97 19.61
CA GLN A 22 -6.92 0.13 18.75
C GLN A 22 -7.26 0.78 17.40
N GLN A 23 -6.96 2.08 17.22
CA GLN A 23 -7.18 2.85 15.99
C GLN A 23 -6.11 2.59 14.92
N ASP A 24 -4.96 2.03 15.28
CA ASP A 24 -3.85 1.75 14.34
C ASP A 24 -3.91 0.34 13.76
N LEU A 25 -4.86 -0.48 14.21
CA LEU A 25 -5.06 -1.84 13.72
C LEU A 25 -5.91 -1.83 12.45
N PRO A 26 -5.58 -2.70 11.48
CA PRO A 26 -6.47 -2.98 10.37
C PRO A 26 -7.88 -3.31 10.88
N PRO A 27 -8.95 -2.85 10.22
CA PRO A 27 -10.33 -3.08 10.67
C PRO A 27 -10.65 -4.55 10.98
N PHE A 28 -10.05 -5.49 10.23
CA PHE A 28 -10.25 -6.92 10.44
C PHE A 28 -9.56 -7.50 11.69
N LEU A 29 -8.69 -6.75 12.35
CA LEU A 29 -8.00 -7.11 13.59
C LEU A 29 -8.57 -6.39 14.82
N GLN A 30 -9.57 -5.51 14.66
CA GLN A 30 -10.18 -4.85 15.81
C GLN A 30 -10.77 -5.90 16.76
N GLY A 31 -10.42 -5.81 18.05
CA GLY A 31 -10.83 -6.78 19.07
C GLY A 31 -10.18 -8.17 18.93
N ALA A 32 -9.16 -8.34 18.07
CA ALA A 32 -8.34 -9.54 18.08
C ALA A 32 -7.45 -9.60 19.33
N SER A 33 -7.01 -10.80 19.70
CA SER A 33 -6.10 -10.97 20.83
C SER A 33 -4.73 -10.31 20.52
N PRO A 34 -3.99 -9.85 21.54
CA PRO A 34 -2.63 -9.34 21.35
C PRO A 34 -1.69 -10.34 20.65
N ALA A 35 -1.88 -11.64 20.89
CA ALA A 35 -1.11 -12.69 20.23
C ALA A 35 -1.39 -12.72 18.71
N THR A 36 -2.66 -12.67 18.33
CA THR A 36 -3.11 -12.63 16.92
C THR A 36 -2.58 -11.40 16.20
N VAL A 37 -2.63 -10.23 16.86
CA VAL A 37 -2.08 -8.98 16.32
C VAL A 37 -0.57 -9.12 16.08
N LYS A 38 0.17 -9.64 17.06
CA LYS A 38 1.62 -9.84 16.98
C LYS A 38 2.03 -10.82 15.89
N GLU A 39 1.24 -11.87 15.64
CA GLU A 39 1.48 -12.79 14.52
C GLU A 39 1.39 -12.08 13.18
N PHE A 40 0.37 -11.24 13.02
CA PHE A 40 0.17 -10.47 11.80
C PHE A 40 1.27 -9.42 11.60
N GLU A 41 1.70 -8.73 12.65
CA GLU A 41 2.84 -7.81 12.59
C GLU A 41 4.12 -8.50 12.14
N LYS A 42 4.41 -9.68 12.69
CA LYS A 42 5.59 -10.47 12.31
C LYS A 42 5.57 -10.85 10.82
N LEU A 43 4.40 -11.13 10.27
CA LEU A 43 4.23 -11.35 8.83
C LEU A 43 4.61 -10.08 8.05
N LEU A 44 4.14 -8.91 8.49
CA LEU A 44 4.43 -7.63 7.84
C LEU A 44 5.90 -7.21 7.94
N MET A 45 6.61 -7.57 9.00
CA MET A 45 8.06 -7.32 9.10
C MET A 45 8.86 -7.94 7.94
N GLY A 46 8.37 -9.04 7.35
CA GLY A 46 9.00 -9.69 6.19
C GLY A 46 8.54 -9.14 4.83
N ALA A 47 7.51 -8.28 4.80
CA ALA A 47 6.81 -7.89 3.58
C ALA A 47 7.70 -7.14 2.58
N GLU A 48 8.70 -6.40 3.06
CA GLU A 48 9.62 -5.66 2.19
C GLU A 48 10.40 -6.58 1.22
N ASN A 49 10.67 -7.82 1.63
CA ASN A 49 11.43 -8.80 0.85
C ASN A 49 10.52 -9.69 -0.03
N MET A 50 9.21 -9.48 0.03
CA MET A 50 8.22 -10.22 -0.73
C MET A 50 7.82 -9.45 -1.99
N THR A 51 7.52 -10.19 -3.06
CA THR A 51 6.72 -9.66 -4.16
C THR A 51 5.27 -9.46 -3.71
N GLN A 52 4.49 -8.75 -4.51
CA GLN A 52 3.05 -8.58 -4.29
C GLN A 52 2.34 -9.91 -4.07
N SER A 53 2.55 -10.87 -4.98
CA SER A 53 1.88 -12.17 -4.93
C SER A 53 2.30 -13.00 -3.72
N GLN A 54 3.57 -12.93 -3.32
CA GLN A 54 4.07 -13.62 -2.13
C GLN A 54 3.44 -13.07 -0.85
N LEU A 55 3.35 -11.75 -0.75
CA LEU A 55 2.71 -11.08 0.38
C LEU A 55 1.21 -11.42 0.45
N ASP A 56 0.50 -11.33 -0.67
CA ASP A 56 -0.93 -11.65 -0.73
C ASP A 56 -1.18 -13.13 -0.35
N ALA A 57 -0.34 -14.05 -0.83
CA ALA A 57 -0.41 -15.45 -0.43
C ALA A 57 -0.13 -15.64 1.07
N ALA A 58 0.88 -14.95 1.62
CA ALA A 58 1.20 -15.02 3.05
C ALA A 58 0.03 -14.53 3.91
N ILE A 59 -0.57 -13.38 3.57
CA ILE A 59 -1.73 -12.82 4.28
C ILE A 59 -2.92 -13.77 4.19
N ASN A 60 -3.26 -14.26 2.99
CA ASN A 60 -4.38 -15.21 2.82
C ASN A 60 -4.16 -16.50 3.62
N ASN A 61 -2.94 -17.04 3.59
CA ASN A 61 -2.59 -18.23 4.37
C ASN A 61 -2.69 -17.99 5.88
N TRP A 62 -2.34 -16.79 6.35
CA TRP A 62 -2.52 -16.41 7.75
C TRP A 62 -4.00 -16.27 8.13
N VAL A 63 -4.80 -15.56 7.31
CA VAL A 63 -6.24 -15.35 7.54
C VAL A 63 -7.01 -16.67 7.58
N ASN A 64 -6.68 -17.62 6.69
CA ASN A 64 -7.33 -18.93 6.63
C ASN A 64 -7.14 -19.77 7.90
N LYS A 65 -6.14 -19.42 8.75
CA LYS A 65 -5.91 -20.08 10.05
C LYS A 65 -6.64 -19.40 11.21
N GLN A 66 -7.23 -18.23 10.98
CA GLN A 66 -7.93 -17.45 12.01
C GLN A 66 -9.38 -17.90 12.18
N ASP A 67 -10.02 -17.43 13.23
CA ASP A 67 -11.44 -17.66 13.48
C ASP A 67 -12.35 -17.04 12.39
N ALA A 68 -13.61 -17.48 12.38
CA ALA A 68 -14.60 -17.05 11.38
C ALA A 68 -14.87 -15.53 11.40
N ARG A 69 -14.66 -14.87 12.56
CA ARG A 69 -14.85 -13.43 12.72
C ARG A 69 -13.77 -12.67 11.95
N ILE A 70 -12.49 -13.03 12.14
CA ILE A 70 -11.37 -12.42 11.43
C ILE A 70 -11.47 -12.71 9.93
N GLN A 71 -11.79 -13.94 9.54
CA GLN A 71 -11.96 -14.29 8.12
C GLN A 71 -13.05 -13.45 7.44
N SER A 72 -14.19 -13.26 8.11
CA SER A 72 -15.31 -12.48 7.58
C SER A 72 -14.96 -10.98 7.51
N ALA A 73 -14.34 -10.45 8.56
CA ALA A 73 -13.91 -9.06 8.60
C ALA A 73 -12.83 -8.77 7.55
N PHE A 74 -11.92 -9.71 7.29
CA PHE A 74 -10.92 -9.59 6.23
C PHE A 74 -11.57 -9.53 4.84
N LYS A 75 -12.57 -10.39 4.57
CA LYS A 75 -13.32 -10.33 3.30
C LYS A 75 -14.04 -8.99 3.12
N GLN A 76 -14.60 -8.42 4.18
CA GLN A 76 -15.21 -7.09 4.12
C GLN A 76 -14.17 -6.01 3.87
N PHE A 77 -13.03 -6.09 4.57
CA PHE A 77 -11.91 -5.18 4.36
C PHE A 77 -11.40 -5.21 2.91
N LEU A 78 -11.25 -6.39 2.30
CA LEU A 78 -10.88 -6.50 0.88
C LEU A 78 -11.86 -5.78 -0.07
N LYS A 79 -13.16 -5.81 0.22
CA LYS A 79 -14.16 -5.07 -0.56
C LYS A 79 -13.97 -3.57 -0.40
N GLN A 80 -13.79 -3.09 0.83
CA GLN A 80 -13.55 -1.67 1.12
C GLN A 80 -12.27 -1.16 0.43
N VAL A 81 -11.19 -1.95 0.46
CA VAL A 81 -9.94 -1.63 -0.23
C VAL A 81 -10.17 -1.51 -1.73
N LYS A 82 -10.93 -2.42 -2.34
CA LYS A 82 -11.25 -2.36 -3.77
C LYS A 82 -12.06 -1.12 -4.13
N ASP A 83 -13.04 -0.75 -3.31
CA ASP A 83 -13.87 0.44 -3.53
C ASP A 83 -13.04 1.72 -3.37
N ALA A 84 -12.20 1.79 -2.33
CA ALA A 84 -11.27 2.90 -2.12
C ALA A 84 -10.24 3.01 -3.25
N GLN A 85 -9.75 1.87 -3.77
CA GLN A 85 -8.84 1.84 -4.92
C GLN A 85 -9.49 2.47 -6.14
N ALA A 86 -10.74 2.12 -6.46
CA ALA A 86 -11.44 2.70 -7.61
C ALA A 86 -11.58 4.23 -7.49
N GLN A 87 -11.87 4.73 -6.27
CA GLN A 87 -11.94 6.17 -5.99
C GLN A 87 -10.56 6.84 -6.10
N GLY A 88 -9.53 6.22 -5.53
CA GLY A 88 -8.15 6.69 -5.60
C GLY A 88 -7.62 6.75 -7.04
N GLU A 89 -7.94 5.75 -7.87
CA GLU A 89 -7.58 5.75 -9.28
C GLU A 89 -8.26 6.87 -10.07
N ALA A 90 -9.52 7.19 -9.75
CA ALA A 90 -10.22 8.31 -10.36
C ALA A 90 -9.60 9.66 -9.96
N ALA A 91 -9.33 9.86 -8.67
CA ALA A 91 -8.65 11.06 -8.17
C ALA A 91 -7.26 11.23 -8.78
N HIS A 92 -6.49 10.14 -8.85
CA HIS A 92 -5.18 10.11 -9.47
C HIS A 92 -5.25 10.47 -10.97
N LYS A 93 -6.18 9.90 -11.74
CA LYS A 93 -6.38 10.28 -13.15
C LYS A 93 -6.70 11.77 -13.30
N ALA A 94 -7.52 12.33 -12.40
CA ALA A 94 -7.84 13.75 -12.41
C ALA A 94 -6.63 14.64 -12.07
N ALA A 95 -5.74 14.20 -11.17
CA ALA A 95 -4.50 14.88 -10.85
C ALA A 95 -3.51 14.83 -12.02
N VAL A 96 -3.28 13.64 -12.59
CA VAL A 96 -2.39 13.43 -13.74
C VAL A 96 -2.85 14.26 -14.94
N ALA A 97 -4.15 14.51 -15.12
CA ALA A 97 -4.63 15.40 -16.19
C ALA A 97 -4.03 16.82 -16.11
N LYS A 98 -3.83 17.33 -14.88
CA LYS A 98 -3.32 18.67 -14.58
C LYS A 98 -1.79 18.78 -14.62
N PHE A 99 -1.08 17.65 -14.67
CA PHE A 99 0.39 17.62 -14.67
C PHE A 99 1.00 18.20 -15.94
N SER A 100 2.20 18.78 -15.78
CA SER A 100 3.14 19.02 -16.87
C SER A 100 3.46 17.75 -17.65
N ALA A 101 3.99 17.89 -18.88
CA ALA A 101 4.35 16.73 -19.69
C ALA A 101 5.43 15.87 -19.01
N GLU A 102 6.37 16.52 -18.34
CA GLU A 102 7.42 15.90 -17.53
C GLU A 102 6.84 15.16 -16.33
N ALA A 103 5.92 15.78 -15.59
CA ALA A 103 5.25 15.14 -14.45
C ALA A 103 4.39 13.93 -14.89
N LYS A 104 3.71 14.00 -16.04
CA LYS A 104 2.99 12.85 -16.63
C LYS A 104 3.93 11.68 -16.94
N ARG A 105 5.11 11.95 -17.48
CA ARG A 105 6.11 10.90 -17.78
C ARG A 105 6.67 10.27 -16.51
N ALA A 106 7.03 11.11 -15.54
CA ALA A 106 7.52 10.65 -14.24
C ALA A 106 6.46 9.80 -13.52
N ASP A 107 5.19 10.22 -13.55
CA ASP A 107 4.07 9.46 -13.02
C ASP A 107 3.89 8.10 -13.70
N ALA A 108 3.96 8.04 -15.03
CA ALA A 108 3.90 6.78 -15.76
C ALA A 108 5.04 5.82 -15.37
N GLN A 109 6.24 6.34 -15.15
CA GLN A 109 7.39 5.54 -14.70
C GLN A 109 7.20 5.03 -13.26
N LEU A 110 6.73 5.88 -12.35
CA LEU A 110 6.39 5.49 -10.99
C LEU A 110 5.29 4.40 -10.98
N THR A 111 4.28 4.53 -11.84
CA THR A 111 3.23 3.51 -12.03
C THR A 111 3.85 2.17 -12.46
N ALA A 112 4.74 2.20 -13.45
CA ALA A 112 5.37 1.01 -13.99
C ALA A 112 6.20 0.28 -12.92
N ILE A 113 6.99 1.02 -12.13
CA ILE A 113 7.75 0.46 -11.00
C ILE A 113 6.80 -0.16 -9.96
N ALA A 114 5.76 0.57 -9.55
CA ALA A 114 4.81 0.11 -8.54
C ALA A 114 4.06 -1.17 -8.97
N SER A 115 3.69 -1.25 -10.24
CA SER A 115 2.96 -2.39 -10.81
C SER A 115 3.83 -3.60 -11.16
N HIS A 116 5.17 -3.50 -11.05
CA HIS A 116 6.05 -4.56 -11.52
C HIS A 116 5.87 -5.86 -10.70
N PRO A 117 5.49 -6.99 -11.33
CA PRO A 117 5.04 -8.17 -10.61
C PRO A 117 6.19 -8.95 -9.94
N SER A 118 7.39 -8.92 -10.54
CA SER A 118 8.56 -9.65 -10.03
C SER A 118 9.44 -8.87 -9.07
N LYS A 119 9.18 -7.56 -8.87
CA LYS A 119 9.98 -6.76 -7.94
C LYS A 119 9.45 -6.93 -6.53
N THR A 120 10.36 -7.05 -5.58
CA THR A 120 10.01 -6.98 -4.16
C THR A 120 9.59 -5.57 -3.78
N ASN A 121 8.87 -5.44 -2.67
CA ASN A 121 8.48 -4.12 -2.15
C ASN A 121 9.70 -3.23 -1.89
N ARG A 122 10.81 -3.78 -1.39
CA ARG A 122 12.08 -3.07 -1.22
C ARG A 122 12.64 -2.56 -2.55
N GLN A 123 12.68 -3.40 -3.58
CA GLN A 123 13.18 -3.00 -4.91
C GLN A 123 12.34 -1.87 -5.50
N LYS A 124 11.01 -1.97 -5.39
CA LYS A 124 10.10 -0.90 -5.82
C LYS A 124 10.36 0.40 -5.06
N GLY A 125 10.51 0.34 -3.74
CA GLY A 125 10.80 1.50 -2.91
C GLY A 125 12.10 2.19 -3.30
N MET A 126 13.17 1.43 -3.53
CA MET A 126 14.46 1.96 -3.97
C MET A 126 14.36 2.62 -5.36
N GLU A 127 13.69 1.99 -6.31
CA GLU A 127 13.53 2.52 -7.67
C GLU A 127 12.64 3.77 -7.70
N ILE A 128 11.56 3.80 -6.91
CA ILE A 128 10.71 4.99 -6.73
C ILE A 128 11.52 6.13 -6.12
N GLN A 129 12.29 5.87 -5.07
CA GLN A 129 13.11 6.90 -4.42
C GLN A 129 14.19 7.44 -5.36
N ALA A 130 14.86 6.57 -6.10
CA ALA A 130 15.85 6.97 -7.10
C ALA A 130 15.22 7.82 -8.22
N LEU A 131 14.04 7.41 -8.72
CA LEU A 131 13.31 8.17 -9.71
C LEU A 131 12.96 9.56 -9.17
N LEU A 132 12.29 9.64 -8.02
CA LEU A 132 11.92 10.91 -7.40
C LEU A 132 13.14 11.81 -7.19
N ALA A 133 14.26 11.26 -6.69
CA ALA A 133 15.52 11.98 -6.46
C ALA A 133 16.12 12.57 -7.76
N SER A 134 15.91 11.90 -8.90
CA SER A 134 16.37 12.38 -10.21
C SER A 134 15.45 13.42 -10.87
N LEU A 135 14.20 13.56 -10.42
CA LEU A 135 13.26 14.51 -11.00
C LEU A 135 13.67 15.96 -10.71
N PRO A 136 13.42 16.89 -11.65
CA PRO A 136 13.54 18.32 -11.38
C PRO A 136 12.67 18.73 -10.18
N PRO A 137 13.09 19.70 -9.34
CA PRO A 137 12.35 20.10 -8.14
C PRO A 137 10.89 20.49 -8.41
N GLY A 138 10.62 21.19 -9.52
CA GLY A 138 9.26 21.58 -9.91
C GLY A 138 8.36 20.37 -10.23
N VAL A 139 8.90 19.41 -10.98
CA VAL A 139 8.20 18.16 -11.34
C VAL A 139 7.93 17.32 -10.09
N ARG A 140 8.90 17.24 -9.17
CA ARG A 140 8.71 16.54 -7.89
C ARG A 140 7.63 17.20 -7.04
N ALA A 141 7.62 18.53 -6.96
CA ALA A 141 6.61 19.27 -6.20
C ALA A 141 5.20 19.09 -6.77
N GLU A 142 5.03 19.08 -8.09
CA GLU A 142 3.74 18.78 -8.74
C GLU A 142 3.21 17.39 -8.33
N ILE A 143 4.07 16.39 -8.36
CA ILE A 143 3.72 15.00 -8.00
C ILE A 143 3.39 14.89 -6.51
N GLU A 144 4.21 15.49 -5.64
CA GLU A 144 4.00 15.48 -4.19
C GLU A 144 2.71 16.21 -3.78
N GLN A 145 2.37 17.33 -4.43
CA GLN A 145 1.13 18.05 -4.17
C GLN A 145 -0.10 17.21 -4.53
N ALA A 146 -0.08 16.55 -5.69
CA ALA A 146 -1.16 15.65 -6.08
C ALA A 146 -1.32 14.43 -5.17
N MET A 147 -0.26 13.98 -4.51
CA MET A 147 -0.34 12.91 -3.51
C MET A 147 -0.96 13.35 -2.18
N ARG A 148 -0.99 14.65 -1.89
CA ARG A 148 -1.56 15.21 -0.65
C ARG A 148 -3.08 15.49 -0.75
N GLY A 149 -3.64 15.44 -1.95
CA GLY A 149 -5.04 15.78 -2.23
C GLY A 149 -5.21 17.20 -2.73
#